data_AF-A0A316VF00-F1
#
_entry.id   AF-A0A316VF00-F1
#
_cell.length_a   1.000
_cell.length_b   1.000
_cell.length_c   1.000
_cell.angle_alpha   90.00
_cell.angle_beta   90.00
_cell.angle_gamma   90.00
#
_symmetry.space_group_name_H-M   'P 1'
#
loop_
_entity.id
_entity.type
_entity.pdbx_description
1 polymer ?
#
loop_
_entity_poly.entity_id
_entity_poly.type
_entity_poly.pdbx_seq_one_letter_code
_entity_poly.pdbx_strand_id
1 'polypeptide(L)'
;MAHRKSDSKHAIGSYGKALRSSCRYCRRRKIKCDSNNPCGTRTTKKIDCVHDQKSQMGRPRKGEEEIDQDAQACISVGSILDSAFEDTFGGKVPSTAFSAAVQGYVREHGESLVIDAQARAQQKICSPDVYEVLYPMIFKDVLDGCRWHFSSMDTNKEARRPAYFPVGLQCDASQSMIPLCSDAFTEVEEDDLRYLYKIWSQVHPLSAGISFSSLLGEQGKALRHLIICEARQLEGDYPESEAHFGYASSQYRKVQIPVFDNEAQLAGTAHTLISACQAALLFGWREFSSARSKRGAAYMAASGQLLGRLQSLCNRMEMSAEQLSVIKSLSSTFSFMTLWAFSQLDRSTGNLGAGWLGFEVNATRSDEVIITDAVTRLCSTLLNNHPRILSSTHGTASGLDGENMMQYTQAVAMQLYTHIASAKLAENGELTDESSERTKQLLEGVRWCICLILLSAGQEGFLPLPEVGQELLKISQR
;
A
#
# COMPACT_ATOMS: atom_id res chain seq x y z
N MET A 1 2.14 -66.28 46.86
CA MET A 1 2.92 -66.43 45.61
C MET A 1 2.12 -67.36 44.69
N ALA A 2 1.31 -66.78 43.79
CA ALA A 2 1.51 -66.75 42.33
C ALA A 2 1.26 -68.14 41.69
N HIS A 3 0.32 -68.35 40.75
CA HIS A 3 0.05 -67.60 39.52
C HIS A 3 -1.36 -67.83 38.98
N ARG A 4 -1.93 -66.76 38.40
CA ARG A 4 -3.06 -66.71 37.46
C ARG A 4 -2.81 -67.56 36.21
N LYS A 5 -3.88 -68.17 35.65
CA LYS A 5 -4.04 -68.36 34.19
C LYS A 5 -5.44 -67.90 33.77
N SER A 6 -5.42 -67.15 32.69
CA SER A 6 -6.46 -66.32 32.11
C SER A 6 -7.21 -67.04 30.99
N ASP A 7 -8.52 -66.85 30.96
CA ASP A 7 -9.39 -67.13 29.82
C ASP A 7 -9.10 -66.16 28.65
N SER A 8 -9.00 -66.68 27.43
CA SER A 8 -9.16 -65.88 26.21
C SER A 8 -10.18 -66.53 25.27
N LYS A 9 -11.29 -65.81 25.06
CA LYS A 9 -12.27 -66.05 24.00
C LYS A 9 -11.96 -65.07 22.87
N HIS A 10 -11.55 -65.57 21.71
CA HIS A 10 -11.49 -64.78 20.49
C HIS A 10 -12.84 -64.80 19.77
N ALA A 11 -13.44 -63.63 19.62
CA ALA A 11 -14.54 -63.37 18.68
C ALA A 11 -13.96 -62.82 17.37
N ILE A 12 -14.25 -63.50 16.25
CA ILE A 12 -14.13 -63.03 14.86
C ILE A 12 -15.56 -62.60 14.49
N GLY A 13 -15.90 -61.47 13.91
CA GLY A 13 -15.19 -60.48 13.11
C GLY A 13 -16.19 -60.02 12.04
N SER A 14 -16.74 -58.81 12.20
CA SER A 14 -17.79 -58.22 11.36
C SER A 14 -17.27 -57.86 9.95
N TYR A 15 -17.90 -58.40 8.90
CA TYR A 15 -17.57 -58.13 7.49
C TYR A 15 -18.08 -56.75 7.04
N GLY A 16 -17.22 -55.73 7.09
CA GLY A 16 -17.42 -54.49 6.36
C GLY A 16 -17.30 -54.71 4.84
N LYS A 17 -18.35 -54.35 4.07
CA LYS A 17 -18.35 -54.40 2.60
C LYS A 17 -17.27 -53.46 2.05
N ALA A 18 -16.15 -54.03 1.58
CA ALA A 18 -15.10 -53.29 0.89
C ALA A 18 -15.65 -52.60 -0.38
N LEU A 19 -15.48 -51.28 -0.48
CA LEU A 19 -15.83 -50.47 -1.65
C LEU A 19 -15.02 -50.94 -2.86
N ARG A 20 -15.65 -51.73 -3.74
CA ARG A 20 -15.06 -52.33 -4.96
C ARG A 20 -14.47 -51.25 -5.87
N SER A 21 -13.18 -51.34 -6.20
CA SER A 21 -12.53 -50.42 -7.14
C SER A 21 -12.72 -50.92 -8.58
N SER A 22 -13.07 -50.00 -9.49
CA SER A 22 -13.05 -50.24 -10.93
C SER A 22 -11.63 -50.07 -11.48
N CYS A 23 -11.20 -50.95 -12.39
CA CYS A 23 -9.88 -50.86 -13.05
C CYS A 23 -9.79 -49.63 -13.98
N ARG A 24 -8.55 -49.19 -14.29
CA ARG A 24 -8.30 -47.94 -15.05
C ARG A 24 -8.98 -47.91 -16.43
N TYR A 25 -9.03 -49.04 -17.13
CA TYR A 25 -9.68 -49.14 -18.45
C TYR A 25 -11.20 -49.01 -18.36
N CYS A 26 -11.84 -49.75 -17.46
CA CYS A 26 -13.30 -49.67 -17.27
C CYS A 26 -13.71 -48.26 -16.83
N ARG A 27 -12.90 -47.61 -15.98
CA ARG A 27 -13.11 -46.21 -15.57
C ARG A 27 -13.01 -45.25 -16.77
N ARG A 28 -11.96 -45.35 -17.59
CA ARG A 28 -11.75 -44.48 -18.77
C ARG A 28 -12.85 -44.63 -19.82
N ARG A 29 -13.39 -45.85 -19.98
CA ARG A 29 -14.48 -46.15 -20.92
C ARG A 29 -15.88 -45.99 -20.32
N LYS A 30 -16.00 -45.62 -19.03
CA LYS A 30 -17.26 -45.52 -18.28
C LYS A 30 -18.15 -46.78 -18.37
N ILE A 31 -17.54 -47.97 -18.34
CA ILE A 31 -18.23 -49.27 -18.36
C ILE A 31 -18.13 -50.00 -17.01
N LYS A 32 -19.10 -50.87 -16.72
CA LYS A 32 -19.16 -51.62 -15.45
C LYS A 32 -17.94 -52.56 -15.32
N CYS A 33 -17.29 -52.52 -14.17
CA CYS A 33 -16.19 -53.42 -13.81
C CYS A 33 -16.72 -54.46 -12.82
N ASP A 34 -16.46 -55.74 -13.07
CA ASP A 34 -16.83 -56.84 -12.16
C ASP A 34 -15.88 -56.98 -10.96
N SER A 35 -14.74 -56.28 -11.00
CA SER A 35 -13.71 -56.23 -9.94
C SER A 35 -13.00 -57.55 -9.67
N ASN A 36 -13.11 -58.52 -10.59
CA ASN A 36 -12.20 -59.66 -10.64
C ASN A 36 -10.81 -59.17 -11.08
N ASN A 37 -9.75 -59.89 -10.69
CA ASN A 37 -8.39 -59.62 -11.17
C ASN A 37 -7.86 -60.85 -11.92
N PRO A 38 -7.85 -60.85 -13.26
CA PRO A 38 -8.29 -59.78 -14.17
C PRO A 38 -9.82 -59.65 -14.28
N CYS A 39 -10.31 -58.45 -14.63
CA CYS A 39 -11.74 -58.19 -14.80
C CYS A 39 -12.25 -58.81 -16.11
N GLY A 40 -13.49 -59.33 -16.14
CA GLY A 40 -14.01 -60.10 -17.28
C GLY A 40 -13.91 -59.35 -18.61
N THR A 41 -14.19 -58.05 -18.60
CA THR A 41 -14.06 -57.17 -19.77
C THR A 41 -12.64 -57.12 -20.34
N ARG A 42 -11.61 -57.24 -19.50
CA ARG A 42 -10.22 -57.23 -19.92
C ARG A 42 -9.72 -58.61 -20.32
N THR A 43 -10.22 -59.67 -19.68
CA THR A 43 -9.95 -61.05 -20.09
C THR A 43 -10.39 -61.28 -21.54
N THR A 44 -11.59 -60.82 -21.92
CA THR A 44 -12.07 -60.94 -23.31
C THR A 44 -11.25 -60.14 -24.31
N LYS A 45 -10.70 -58.99 -23.89
CA LYS A 45 -9.97 -58.07 -24.77
C LYS A 45 -8.45 -58.27 -24.78
N LYS A 46 -7.92 -59.18 -23.96
CA LYS A 46 -6.48 -59.40 -23.76
C LYS A 46 -5.70 -58.10 -23.44
N ILE A 47 -6.22 -57.30 -22.50
CA ILE A 47 -5.60 -56.02 -22.05
C ILE A 47 -5.27 -56.13 -20.56
N ASP A 48 -4.12 -55.62 -20.13
CA ASP A 48 -3.63 -55.73 -18.74
C ASP A 48 -4.51 -55.07 -17.68
N CYS A 49 -4.97 -55.85 -16.69
CA CYS A 49 -5.88 -55.37 -15.64
C CYS A 49 -5.19 -54.60 -14.51
N VAL A 50 -4.83 -53.35 -14.78
CA VAL A 50 -4.31 -52.46 -13.75
C VAL A 50 -5.46 -51.82 -12.96
N HIS A 51 -5.53 -52.16 -11.67
CA HIS A 51 -6.26 -51.41 -10.66
C HIS A 51 -5.28 -50.44 -10.02
N ASP A 52 -5.56 -49.14 -10.11
CA ASP A 52 -4.79 -48.17 -9.33
C ASP A 52 -4.97 -48.54 -7.85
N GLN A 53 -3.87 -48.74 -7.11
CA GLN A 53 -3.92 -48.67 -5.65
C GLN A 53 -4.59 -47.33 -5.36
N LYS A 54 -5.74 -47.36 -4.67
CA LYS A 54 -6.44 -46.12 -4.33
C LYS A 54 -5.42 -45.22 -3.61
N SER A 55 -4.89 -44.20 -4.28
CA SER A 55 -4.55 -42.96 -3.58
C SER A 55 -5.80 -42.65 -2.78
N GLN A 56 -5.67 -42.60 -1.45
CA GLN A 56 -6.78 -42.37 -0.56
C GLN A 56 -7.42 -41.05 -0.96
N MET A 57 -8.43 -41.12 -1.84
CA MET A 57 -9.36 -40.05 -2.14
C MET A 57 -10.34 -39.96 -0.95
N GLY A 58 -9.76 -39.85 0.24
CA GLY A 58 -10.44 -39.51 1.47
C GLY A 58 -10.15 -38.05 1.74
N ARG A 59 -11.20 -37.29 2.04
CA ARG A 59 -11.08 -36.11 2.90
C ARG A 59 -10.13 -36.48 4.05
N PRO A 60 -9.11 -35.66 4.37
CA PRO A 60 -8.09 -36.00 5.34
C PRO A 60 -8.73 -36.62 6.58
N ARG A 61 -8.51 -37.92 6.81
CA ARG A 61 -8.84 -38.49 8.11
C ARG A 61 -7.80 -37.90 9.04
N LYS A 62 -8.27 -37.04 9.96
CA LYS A 62 -7.59 -36.73 11.22
C LYS A 62 -6.98 -38.03 11.72
N GLY A 63 -5.67 -38.19 11.53
CA GLY A 63 -4.89 -38.89 12.52
C GLY A 63 -5.10 -38.08 13.79
N GLU A 64 -5.42 -38.77 14.88
CA GLU A 64 -5.26 -38.25 16.24
C GLU A 64 -3.75 -38.15 16.51
N GLU A 65 -3.06 -37.35 15.72
CA GLU A 65 -2.07 -36.46 16.30
C GLU A 65 -2.93 -35.38 16.96
N GLU A 66 -2.63 -35.05 18.22
CA GLU A 66 -3.04 -33.79 18.83
C GLU A 66 -2.51 -32.66 17.94
N ILE A 67 -3.22 -32.36 16.86
CA ILE A 67 -3.13 -31.09 16.17
C ILE A 67 -3.76 -30.13 17.15
N ASP A 68 -2.89 -29.44 17.89
CA ASP A 68 -3.20 -28.23 18.64
C ASP A 68 -4.22 -27.41 17.85
N GLN A 69 -5.48 -27.44 18.30
CA GLN A 69 -6.58 -26.75 17.62
C GLN A 69 -6.47 -25.21 17.78
N ASP A 70 -5.41 -24.74 18.46
CA ASP A 70 -5.13 -23.35 18.75
C ASP A 70 -3.98 -22.77 17.91
N ALA A 71 -3.44 -23.49 16.92
CA ALA A 71 -2.53 -22.89 15.94
C ALA A 71 -3.33 -21.97 15.00
N GLN A 72 -3.72 -20.79 15.50
CA GLN A 72 -4.40 -19.74 14.76
C GLN A 72 -3.58 -19.45 13.50
N ALA A 73 -4.21 -19.62 12.34
CA ALA A 73 -3.53 -19.38 11.07
C ALA A 73 -3.12 -17.91 11.00
N CYS A 74 -1.82 -17.66 10.97
CA CYS A 74 -1.23 -16.34 10.77
C CYS A 74 -0.53 -16.30 9.41
N ILE A 75 -0.61 -15.16 8.74
CA ILE A 75 0.16 -14.86 7.53
C ILE A 75 1.23 -13.85 7.94
N SER A 76 2.49 -14.14 7.61
CA SER A 76 3.55 -13.17 7.84
C SER A 76 3.48 -12.03 6.82
N VAL A 77 3.77 -10.81 7.24
CA VAL A 77 3.93 -9.67 6.34
C VAL A 77 5.00 -9.92 5.29
N GLY A 78 6.07 -10.67 5.64
CA GLY A 78 7.09 -11.09 4.68
C GLY A 78 6.51 -11.91 3.53
N SER A 79 5.56 -12.81 3.80
CA SER A 79 4.90 -13.58 2.73
C SER A 79 3.99 -12.73 1.85
N ILE A 80 3.29 -11.74 2.42
CA ILE A 80 2.49 -10.76 1.67
C ILE A 80 3.41 -9.96 0.74
N LEU A 81 4.55 -9.51 1.26
CA LEU A 81 5.52 -8.73 0.52
C LEU A 81 6.18 -9.51 -0.63
N ASP A 82 6.56 -10.76 -0.39
CA ASP A 82 7.11 -11.64 -1.42
C ASP A 82 6.06 -11.92 -2.50
N SER A 83 4.81 -12.20 -2.10
CA SER A 83 3.71 -12.36 -3.04
C SER A 83 3.48 -11.10 -3.86
N ALA A 84 3.48 -9.91 -3.24
CA ALA A 84 3.29 -8.64 -3.92
C ALA A 84 4.39 -8.35 -4.95
N PHE A 85 5.64 -8.70 -4.64
CA PHE A 85 6.76 -8.59 -5.60
C PHE A 85 6.59 -9.56 -6.77
N GLU A 86 6.30 -10.83 -6.49
CA GLU A 86 6.08 -11.86 -7.51
C GLU A 86 4.86 -11.59 -8.39
N ASP A 87 3.78 -11.04 -7.83
CA ASP A 87 2.58 -10.66 -8.57
C ASP A 87 2.86 -9.49 -9.53
N THR A 88 3.78 -8.60 -9.14
CA THR A 88 4.12 -7.40 -9.93
C THR A 88 5.18 -7.71 -10.99
N PHE A 89 6.20 -8.51 -10.67
CA PHE A 89 7.39 -8.71 -11.50
C PHE A 89 7.67 -10.17 -11.89
N GLY A 90 7.08 -11.15 -11.23
CA GLY A 90 7.30 -12.59 -11.45
C GLY A 90 6.45 -13.22 -12.56
N GLY A 91 5.65 -12.42 -13.28
CA GLY A 91 4.81 -12.90 -14.39
C GLY A 91 3.55 -13.66 -13.97
N LYS A 92 3.21 -13.68 -12.68
CA LYS A 92 1.95 -14.23 -12.16
C LYS A 92 0.77 -13.32 -12.51
N VAL A 93 -0.45 -13.84 -12.37
CA VAL A 93 -1.66 -13.03 -12.47
C VAL A 93 -1.66 -12.03 -11.31
N PRO A 94 -1.73 -10.72 -11.58
CA PRO A 94 -1.65 -9.71 -10.53
C PRO A 94 -2.86 -9.79 -9.61
N SER A 95 -2.61 -9.79 -8.30
CA SER A 95 -3.66 -9.80 -7.26
C SER A 95 -4.28 -8.43 -7.00
N THR A 96 -3.64 -7.36 -7.45
CA THR A 96 -4.09 -5.97 -7.26
C THR A 96 -4.08 -5.18 -8.56
N ALA A 97 -4.93 -4.15 -8.65
CA ALA A 97 -4.94 -3.22 -9.78
C ALA A 97 -3.60 -2.48 -9.94
N PHE A 98 -2.93 -2.14 -8.82
CA PHE A 98 -1.60 -1.53 -8.84
C PHE A 98 -0.56 -2.47 -9.49
N SER A 99 -0.49 -3.72 -9.03
CA SER A 99 0.42 -4.72 -9.62
C SER A 99 0.12 -4.94 -11.09
N ALA A 100 -1.16 -4.98 -11.49
CA ALA A 100 -1.56 -5.13 -12.89
C ALA A 100 -1.09 -3.97 -13.76
N ALA A 101 -1.20 -2.73 -13.26
CA ALA A 101 -0.78 -1.53 -13.97
C ALA A 101 0.74 -1.48 -14.18
N VAL A 102 1.52 -1.76 -13.13
CA VAL A 102 2.98 -1.82 -13.18
C VAL A 102 3.45 -2.96 -14.09
N GLN A 103 2.88 -4.16 -13.94
CA GLN A 103 3.21 -5.32 -14.77
C GLN A 103 2.87 -5.08 -16.24
N GLY A 104 1.72 -4.46 -16.53
CA GLY A 104 1.36 -4.02 -17.88
C GLY A 104 2.43 -3.11 -18.47
N TYR A 105 2.87 -2.11 -17.69
CA TYR A 105 3.87 -1.15 -18.14
C TYR A 105 5.21 -1.79 -18.45
N VAL A 106 5.71 -2.62 -17.52
CA VAL A 106 6.98 -3.33 -17.69
C VAL A 106 6.96 -4.24 -18.92
N ARG A 107 5.84 -4.92 -19.19
CA ARG A 107 5.70 -5.78 -20.40
C ARG A 107 5.68 -4.98 -21.69
N GLU A 108 5.01 -3.83 -21.70
CA GLU A 108 4.89 -2.99 -22.90
C GLU A 108 6.17 -2.22 -23.21
N HIS A 109 6.91 -1.76 -22.19
CA HIS A 109 7.99 -0.78 -22.34
C HIS A 109 9.36 -1.26 -21.85
N GLY A 110 9.46 -2.39 -21.14
CA GLY A 110 10.66 -2.76 -20.39
C GLY A 110 11.96 -2.82 -21.20
N GLU A 111 11.91 -3.33 -22.43
CA GLU A 111 13.09 -3.40 -23.31
C GLU A 111 13.23 -2.18 -24.24
N SER A 112 12.14 -1.44 -24.46
CA SER A 112 12.07 -0.37 -25.46
C SER A 112 12.30 1.03 -24.89
N LEU A 113 12.28 1.19 -23.56
CA LEU A 113 12.45 2.50 -22.95
C LEU A 113 13.92 2.95 -23.08
N VAL A 114 14.14 3.94 -23.97
CA VAL A 114 15.44 4.59 -24.12
C VAL A 114 15.60 5.60 -22.99
N ILE A 115 16.36 5.23 -21.96
CA ILE A 115 16.72 6.17 -20.89
C ILE A 115 17.92 6.98 -21.35
N ASP A 116 17.76 8.30 -21.45
CA ASP A 116 18.90 9.18 -21.67
C ASP A 116 19.79 9.25 -20.40
N ALA A 117 21.07 9.58 -20.59
CA ALA A 117 22.02 9.65 -19.47
C ALA A 117 21.63 10.71 -18.41
N GLN A 118 20.88 11.75 -18.79
CA GLN A 118 20.46 12.83 -17.91
C GLN A 118 19.32 12.36 -16.99
N ALA A 119 18.31 11.66 -17.51
CA ALA A 119 17.22 11.06 -16.74
C ALA A 119 17.76 10.03 -15.74
N ARG A 120 18.78 9.25 -16.15
CA ARG A 120 19.49 8.35 -15.23
C ARG A 120 20.29 9.10 -14.16
N ALA A 121 20.93 10.23 -14.51
CA ALA A 121 21.63 11.07 -13.53
C ALA A 121 20.67 11.73 -12.52
N GLN A 122 19.44 12.05 -12.94
CA GLN A 122 18.40 12.63 -12.09
C GLN A 122 17.82 11.63 -11.07
N GLN A 123 17.98 10.31 -11.28
CA GLN A 123 17.60 9.29 -10.29
C GLN A 123 18.50 9.28 -9.04
N LYS A 124 19.68 9.90 -9.11
CA LYS A 124 20.79 9.62 -8.20
C LYS A 124 20.71 10.33 -6.84
N ILE A 125 19.52 10.73 -6.42
CA ILE A 125 19.32 11.50 -5.19
C ILE A 125 19.06 10.51 -4.06
N CYS A 126 20.11 10.19 -3.29
CA CYS A 126 19.99 9.50 -2.01
C CYS A 126 20.83 10.27 -0.98
N SER A 127 20.40 11.49 -0.65
CA SER A 127 20.90 12.30 0.46
C SER A 127 19.72 12.74 1.34
N PRO A 128 19.95 13.23 2.57
CA PRO A 128 18.95 13.95 3.37
C PRO A 128 18.10 14.96 2.58
N ASP A 129 18.68 15.58 1.54
CA ASP A 129 18.01 16.54 0.65
C ASP A 129 16.90 15.89 -0.20
N VAL A 130 16.78 14.57 -0.22
CA VAL A 130 15.72 13.85 -0.94
C VAL A 130 14.34 14.29 -0.50
N TYR A 131 14.12 14.58 0.79
CA TYR A 131 12.79 15.01 1.23
C TYR A 131 12.40 16.37 0.63
N GLU A 132 13.38 17.25 0.41
CA GLU A 132 13.19 18.54 -0.24
C GLU A 132 13.01 18.43 -1.77
N VAL A 133 13.48 17.35 -2.39
CA VAL A 133 13.43 17.19 -3.85
C VAL A 133 12.35 16.22 -4.31
N LEU A 134 12.29 15.03 -3.72
CA LEU A 134 11.39 13.95 -4.14
C LEU A 134 9.93 14.32 -3.90
N TYR A 135 9.58 14.90 -2.75
CA TYR A 135 8.18 15.24 -2.48
C TYR A 135 7.66 16.33 -3.44
N PRO A 136 8.36 17.47 -3.65
CA PRO A 136 7.97 18.45 -4.67
C PRO A 136 7.99 17.90 -6.09
N MET A 137 8.91 16.99 -6.42
CA MET A 137 8.95 16.33 -7.73
C MET A 137 7.73 15.41 -7.93
N ILE A 138 7.41 14.55 -6.96
CA ILE A 138 6.20 13.70 -7.00
C ILE A 138 4.96 14.57 -7.19
N PHE A 139 4.86 15.67 -6.42
CA PHE A 139 3.75 16.61 -6.56
C PHE A 139 3.71 17.18 -7.97
N LYS A 140 4.81 17.76 -8.46
CA LYS A 140 4.91 18.29 -9.83
C LYS A 140 4.50 17.26 -10.88
N ASP A 141 4.99 16.02 -10.77
CA ASP A 141 4.69 14.93 -11.70
C ASP A 141 3.21 14.55 -11.71
N VAL A 142 2.56 14.54 -10.54
CA VAL A 142 1.11 14.33 -10.42
C VAL A 142 0.38 15.47 -11.14
N LEU A 143 0.77 16.72 -10.88
CA LEU A 143 0.13 17.87 -11.48
C LEU A 143 0.31 17.92 -13.01
N ASP A 144 1.52 17.63 -13.49
CA ASP A 144 1.86 17.60 -14.92
C ASP A 144 1.11 16.45 -15.60
N GLY A 145 1.01 15.28 -14.95
CA GLY A 145 0.21 14.16 -15.43
C GLY A 145 -1.28 14.49 -15.51
N CYS A 146 -1.84 15.12 -14.48
CA CYS A 146 -3.21 15.63 -14.49
C CYS A 146 -3.39 16.64 -15.63
N ARG A 147 -2.54 17.67 -15.71
CA ARG A 147 -2.59 18.66 -16.79
C ARG A 147 -2.60 17.98 -18.15
N TRP A 148 -1.74 16.99 -18.38
CA TRP A 148 -1.64 16.31 -19.66
C TRP A 148 -2.88 15.51 -20.04
N HIS A 149 -3.43 14.71 -19.11
CA HIS A 149 -4.64 13.94 -19.39
C HIS A 149 -5.82 14.83 -19.76
N PHE A 150 -5.95 16.00 -19.11
CA PHE A 150 -7.03 16.94 -19.38
C PHE A 150 -6.72 17.92 -20.53
N SER A 151 -5.44 18.21 -20.80
CA SER A 151 -5.01 19.01 -21.95
C SER A 151 -4.90 18.19 -23.23
N SER A 152 -5.08 16.86 -23.19
CA SER A 152 -5.09 15.99 -24.37
C SER A 152 -6.25 16.26 -25.36
N MET A 153 -7.06 17.29 -25.11
CA MET A 153 -7.86 17.96 -26.16
C MET A 153 -7.00 18.72 -27.17
N ASP A 154 -5.74 19.03 -26.86
CA ASP A 154 -4.78 19.66 -27.76
C ASP A 154 -3.98 18.60 -28.55
N THR A 155 -3.89 18.80 -29.86
CA THR A 155 -3.38 17.81 -30.82
C THR A 155 -1.85 17.69 -30.86
N ASN A 156 -1.12 18.57 -30.17
CA ASN A 156 0.34 18.54 -30.11
C ASN A 156 0.84 17.73 -28.92
N LYS A 157 0.95 16.42 -29.11
CA LYS A 157 1.60 15.51 -28.16
C LYS A 157 3.13 15.58 -28.33
N GLU A 158 3.78 16.54 -27.67
CA GLU A 158 5.23 16.43 -27.47
C GLU A 158 5.53 15.13 -26.70
N ALA A 159 6.54 14.39 -27.16
CA ALA A 159 6.94 13.14 -26.53
C ALA A 159 7.38 13.41 -25.09
N ARG A 160 6.68 12.82 -24.12
CA ARG A 160 6.97 12.98 -22.69
C ARG A 160 8.36 12.43 -22.39
N ARG A 161 9.19 13.20 -21.69
CA ARG A 161 10.46 12.69 -21.14
C ARG A 161 10.17 11.53 -20.20
N PRO A 162 11.01 10.49 -20.17
CA PRO A 162 10.80 9.35 -19.29
C PRO A 162 10.78 9.82 -17.84
N ALA A 163 9.68 9.48 -17.18
CA ALA A 163 9.37 9.89 -15.82
C ALA A 163 10.24 9.17 -14.77
N TYR A 164 10.33 9.74 -13.55
CA TYR A 164 11.16 9.21 -12.48
C TYR A 164 10.89 7.72 -12.20
N PHE A 165 9.61 7.33 -12.10
CA PHE A 165 9.24 5.96 -11.76
C PHE A 165 9.58 4.93 -12.86
N PRO A 166 9.23 5.14 -14.15
CA PRO A 166 9.71 4.30 -15.25
C PRO A 166 11.23 4.10 -15.32
N VAL A 167 11.99 5.19 -15.17
CA VAL A 167 13.47 5.13 -15.22
C VAL A 167 13.99 4.28 -14.07
N GLY A 168 13.44 4.48 -12.87
CA GLY A 168 13.79 3.70 -11.69
C GLY A 168 13.43 2.21 -11.84
N LEU A 169 12.27 1.88 -12.42
CA LEU A 169 11.87 0.48 -12.69
C LEU A 169 12.85 -0.24 -13.62
N GLN A 170 13.37 0.45 -14.64
CA GLN A 170 14.33 -0.12 -15.59
C GLN A 170 15.75 -0.18 -15.02
N CYS A 171 16.14 0.77 -14.16
CA CYS A 171 17.44 0.78 -13.51
C CYS A 171 17.55 -0.17 -12.32
N ASP A 172 16.43 -0.52 -11.68
CA ASP A 172 16.41 -1.39 -10.51
C ASP A 172 16.65 -2.86 -10.91
N ALA A 173 17.83 -3.37 -10.54
CA ALA A 173 18.25 -4.74 -10.78
C ALA A 173 17.70 -5.75 -9.74
N SER A 174 16.89 -5.31 -8.78
CA SER A 174 16.32 -6.19 -7.75
C SER A 174 15.53 -7.33 -8.36
N GLN A 175 15.90 -8.56 -8.01
CA GLN A 175 15.20 -9.79 -8.41
C GLN A 175 14.27 -10.33 -7.32
N SER A 176 14.35 -9.78 -6.11
CA SER A 176 13.58 -10.23 -4.95
C SER A 176 13.56 -9.19 -3.82
N MET A 177 12.69 -9.44 -2.85
CA MET A 177 12.56 -8.67 -1.60
C MET A 177 13.54 -9.13 -0.51
N ILE A 178 14.60 -9.88 -0.85
CA ILE A 178 15.55 -10.41 0.14
C ILE A 178 16.17 -9.24 0.92
N PRO A 179 16.02 -9.22 2.25
CA PRO A 179 16.54 -8.16 3.09
C PRO A 179 18.07 -8.24 3.22
N LEU A 180 18.69 -7.11 3.53
CA LEU A 180 20.04 -7.07 4.10
C LEU A 180 19.92 -7.53 5.55
N CYS A 181 20.32 -8.76 5.87
CA CYS A 181 20.05 -9.35 7.18
C CYS A 181 21.05 -8.83 8.24
N SER A 182 20.53 -8.20 9.29
CA SER A 182 21.23 -8.03 10.57
C SER A 182 20.30 -8.52 11.68
N ASP A 183 20.72 -9.54 12.42
CA ASP A 183 19.85 -10.26 13.36
C ASP A 183 19.85 -9.70 14.79
N ALA A 184 20.83 -8.87 15.15
CA ALA A 184 20.93 -8.27 16.47
C ALA A 184 21.25 -6.78 16.37
N PHE A 185 20.47 -5.97 17.06
CA PHE A 185 20.71 -4.52 17.17
C PHE A 185 20.47 -4.10 18.62
N THR A 186 21.32 -3.21 19.13
CA THR A 186 21.22 -2.66 20.48
C THR A 186 19.97 -1.79 20.57
N GLU A 187 19.12 -2.02 21.56
CA GLU A 187 17.96 -1.16 21.74
C GLU A 187 18.39 0.28 22.04
N VAL A 188 17.78 1.23 21.34
CA VAL A 188 17.99 2.66 21.57
C VAL A 188 17.15 3.07 22.77
N GLU A 189 17.74 3.83 23.69
CA GLU A 189 17.03 4.35 24.86
C GLU A 189 15.84 5.23 24.44
N GLU A 190 14.80 5.30 25.27
CA GLU A 190 13.55 6.00 24.91
C GLU A 190 13.79 7.50 24.67
N ASP A 191 14.70 8.12 25.43
CA ASP A 191 15.04 9.54 25.29
C ASP A 191 15.75 9.82 23.96
N ASP A 192 16.69 8.96 23.57
CA ASP A 192 17.36 9.01 22.26
C ASP A 192 16.35 8.77 21.13
N LEU A 193 15.44 7.81 21.29
CA LEU A 193 14.38 7.55 20.31
C LEU A 193 13.47 8.78 20.15
N ARG A 194 13.11 9.46 21.24
CA ARG A 194 12.28 10.67 21.20
C ARG A 194 13.00 11.82 20.49
N TYR A 195 14.31 11.96 20.70
CA TYR A 195 15.14 12.92 19.98
C TYR A 195 15.19 12.62 18.47
N LEU A 196 15.52 11.39 18.09
CA LEU A 196 15.60 10.95 16.69
C LEU A 196 14.26 11.06 15.97
N TYR A 197 13.16 10.68 16.63
CA TYR A 197 11.81 10.86 16.10
C TYR A 197 11.50 12.34 15.84
N LYS A 198 11.90 13.24 16.75
CA LYS A 198 11.70 14.69 16.56
C LYS A 198 12.41 15.17 15.29
N ILE A 199 13.68 14.84 15.11
CA ILE A 199 14.44 15.19 13.89
C ILE A 199 13.73 14.70 12.63
N TRP A 200 13.39 13.40 12.61
CA TRP A 200 12.73 12.79 11.47
C TRP A 200 11.36 13.44 11.16
N SER A 201 10.56 13.67 12.20
CA SER A 201 9.20 14.19 12.05
C SER A 201 9.13 15.62 11.48
N GLN A 202 10.19 16.40 11.66
CA GLN A 202 10.30 17.77 11.16
C GLN A 202 10.50 17.84 9.64
N VAL A 203 11.06 16.79 9.02
CA VAL A 203 11.41 16.80 7.59
C VAL A 203 10.64 15.76 6.76
N HIS A 204 10.16 14.67 7.39
CA HIS A 204 9.58 13.57 6.65
C HIS A 204 8.11 13.84 6.28
N PRO A 205 7.70 13.76 5.00
CA PRO A 205 6.33 14.10 4.58
C PRO A 205 5.25 13.16 5.15
N LEU A 206 5.63 11.94 5.55
CA LEU A 206 4.73 10.96 6.15
C LEU A 206 4.62 11.06 7.68
N SER A 207 5.26 12.06 8.31
CA SER A 207 5.29 12.18 9.78
C SER A 207 3.89 12.36 10.39
N ALA A 208 2.98 13.03 9.68
CA ALA A 208 1.59 13.21 10.13
C ALA A 208 0.82 11.89 10.31
N GLY A 209 1.23 10.82 9.63
CA GLY A 209 0.61 9.50 9.73
C GLY A 209 1.20 8.58 10.79
N ILE A 210 2.26 9.01 11.50
CA ILE A 210 3.00 8.19 12.44
C ILE A 210 3.16 8.95 13.75
N SER A 211 2.53 8.47 14.83
CA SER A 211 2.71 9.02 16.17
C SER A 211 3.88 8.36 16.89
N PHE A 212 4.49 9.06 17.85
CA PHE A 212 5.50 8.46 18.73
C PHE A 212 4.97 7.22 19.47
N SER A 213 3.70 7.21 19.88
CA SER A 213 3.05 6.06 20.51
C SER A 213 2.99 4.83 19.61
N SER A 214 2.93 5.01 18.28
CA SER A 214 2.96 3.91 17.30
C SER A 214 4.32 3.20 17.25
N LEU A 215 5.37 3.82 17.79
CA LEU A 215 6.73 3.25 17.85
C LEU A 215 6.96 2.40 19.10
N LEU A 216 6.06 2.52 20.08
CA LEU A 216 6.18 1.83 21.34
C LEU A 216 5.60 0.41 21.22
N GLY A 217 6.27 -0.56 21.84
CA GLY A 217 5.88 -1.96 21.82
C GLY A 217 6.35 -2.75 20.59
N GLU A 218 6.03 -4.04 20.58
CA GLU A 218 6.57 -4.98 19.58
C GLU A 218 6.05 -4.74 18.16
N GLN A 219 4.82 -4.26 18.01
CA GLN A 219 4.24 -4.00 16.68
C GLN A 219 4.96 -2.84 15.98
N GLY A 220 5.35 -1.82 16.74
CA GLY A 220 6.06 -0.63 16.27
C GLY A 220 7.55 -0.85 15.99
N LYS A 221 8.10 -2.04 16.27
CA LYS A 221 9.54 -2.29 16.22
C LYS A 221 10.15 -2.08 14.84
N ALA A 222 9.50 -2.53 13.78
CA ALA A 222 9.95 -2.29 12.41
C ALA A 222 9.98 -0.79 12.10
N LEU A 223 8.91 -0.08 12.45
CA LEU A 223 8.76 1.35 12.21
C LEU A 223 9.80 2.17 13.00
N ARG A 224 10.01 1.82 14.27
CA ARG A 224 11.02 2.42 15.15
C ARG A 224 12.42 2.38 14.54
N HIS A 225 12.88 1.20 14.12
CA HIS A 225 14.23 1.09 13.54
C HIS A 225 14.33 1.74 12.16
N LEU A 226 13.24 1.81 11.38
CA LEU A 226 13.23 2.54 10.12
C LEU A 226 13.33 4.06 10.33
N ILE A 227 12.65 4.60 11.33
CA ILE A 227 12.75 6.02 11.69
C ILE A 227 14.14 6.36 12.23
N ILE A 228 14.71 5.53 13.11
CA ILE A 228 16.09 5.73 13.59
C ILE A 228 17.06 5.72 12.41
N CYS A 229 16.90 4.76 11.49
CA CYS A 229 17.72 4.66 10.30
C CYS A 229 17.71 5.95 9.47
N GLU A 230 16.54 6.52 9.22
CA GLU A 230 16.40 7.77 8.47
C GLU A 230 16.89 8.98 9.26
N ALA A 231 16.58 9.07 10.56
CA ALA A 231 17.07 10.14 11.42
C ALA A 231 18.61 10.18 11.48
N ARG A 232 19.26 9.03 11.63
CA ARG A 232 20.74 8.91 11.60
C ARG A 232 21.32 9.31 10.25
N GLN A 233 20.63 9.05 9.14
CA GLN A 233 21.05 9.54 7.82
C GLN A 233 21.01 11.07 7.74
N LEU A 234 19.97 11.69 8.32
CA LEU A 234 19.87 13.15 8.40
C LEU A 234 21.00 13.75 9.23
N GLU A 235 21.47 13.05 10.27
CA GLU A 235 22.64 13.43 11.07
C GLU A 235 23.99 13.17 10.38
N GLY A 236 24.00 12.40 9.29
CA GLY A 236 25.22 12.02 8.56
C GLY A 236 25.89 10.72 9.04
N ASP A 237 25.24 9.92 9.89
CA ASP A 237 25.75 8.62 10.38
C ASP A 237 25.25 7.46 9.51
N TYR A 238 25.94 7.24 8.39
CA TYR A 238 25.56 6.23 7.38
C TYR A 238 25.76 4.76 7.81
N PRO A 239 26.87 4.35 8.47
CA PRO A 239 27.08 2.94 8.80
C PRO A 239 26.06 2.40 9.80
N GLU A 240 25.75 3.16 10.84
CA GLU A 240 24.74 2.76 11.83
C GLU A 240 23.36 2.69 11.18
N SER A 241 23.06 3.65 10.29
CA SER A 241 21.81 3.69 9.55
C SER A 241 21.52 2.40 8.77
N GLU A 242 22.44 1.90 7.94
CA GLU A 242 22.15 0.71 7.12
C GLU A 242 21.94 -0.56 7.98
N ALA A 243 22.59 -0.65 9.15
CA ALA A 243 22.34 -1.72 10.10
C ALA A 243 20.91 -1.64 10.68
N HIS A 244 20.44 -0.44 11.04
CA HIS A 244 19.05 -0.22 11.45
C HIS A 244 18.05 -0.58 10.35
N PHE A 245 18.35 -0.25 9.08
CA PHE A 245 17.50 -0.61 7.94
C PHE A 245 17.33 -2.12 7.79
N GLY A 246 18.45 -2.86 7.83
CA GLY A 246 18.43 -4.32 7.73
C GLY A 246 17.63 -4.98 8.85
N TYR A 247 17.81 -4.49 10.07
CA TYR A 247 17.04 -4.95 11.23
C TYR A 247 15.55 -4.61 11.09
N ALA A 248 15.21 -3.38 10.72
CA ALA A 248 13.83 -2.94 10.51
C ALA A 248 13.12 -3.83 9.48
N SER A 249 13.78 -4.15 8.36
CA SER A 249 13.24 -5.02 7.32
C SER A 249 13.03 -6.46 7.82
N SER A 250 13.98 -6.99 8.60
CA SER A 250 13.85 -8.31 9.25
C SER A 250 12.66 -8.36 10.20
N GLN A 251 12.48 -7.34 11.05
CA GLN A 251 11.34 -7.25 11.97
C GLN A 251 10.01 -7.12 11.22
N TYR A 252 9.95 -6.24 10.21
CA TYR A 252 8.76 -6.04 9.38
C TYR A 252 8.27 -7.36 8.77
N ARG A 253 9.19 -8.15 8.21
CA ARG A 253 8.86 -9.44 7.59
C ARG A 253 8.35 -10.48 8.60
N LYS A 254 8.80 -10.40 9.86
CA LYS A 254 8.40 -11.32 10.94
C LYS A 254 7.01 -11.01 11.52
N VAL A 255 6.46 -9.82 11.29
CA VAL A 255 5.12 -9.44 11.75
C VAL A 255 4.09 -10.47 11.28
N GLN A 256 3.32 -11.00 12.22
CA GLN A 256 2.29 -12.00 11.98
C GLN A 256 0.91 -11.34 11.99
N ILE A 257 0.13 -11.55 10.93
CA ILE A 257 -1.23 -11.06 10.81
C ILE A 257 -2.18 -12.26 10.91
N PRO A 258 -3.05 -12.31 11.93
CA PRO A 258 -4.09 -13.32 12.02
C PRO A 258 -4.95 -13.37 10.74
N VAL A 259 -5.20 -14.57 10.23
CA VAL A 259 -6.08 -14.80 9.05
C VAL A 259 -7.54 -14.81 9.43
N PHE A 260 -7.82 -15.25 10.66
CA PHE A 260 -9.17 -15.36 11.19
C PHE A 260 -9.38 -14.33 12.29
N ASP A 261 -10.42 -13.52 12.09
CA ASP A 261 -10.83 -12.49 13.01
C ASP A 261 -11.64 -13.10 14.14
N ASN A 262 -10.93 -13.70 15.11
CA ASN A 262 -11.51 -13.95 16.41
C ASN A 262 -11.85 -12.59 17.03
N GLU A 263 -13.13 -12.38 17.39
CA GLU A 263 -13.60 -11.10 17.92
C GLU A 263 -12.78 -10.62 19.13
N ALA A 264 -12.28 -11.57 19.94
CA ALA A 264 -11.44 -11.28 21.09
C ALA A 264 -10.09 -10.62 20.75
N GLN A 265 -9.61 -10.73 19.50
CA GLN A 265 -8.29 -10.25 19.06
C GLN A 265 -8.36 -9.12 18.02
N LEU A 266 -9.56 -8.62 17.71
CA LEU A 266 -9.77 -7.60 16.69
C LEU A 266 -8.94 -6.33 16.94
N ALA A 267 -8.91 -5.83 18.18
CA ALA A 267 -8.16 -4.63 18.53
C ALA A 267 -6.64 -4.79 18.33
N GLY A 268 -6.08 -5.91 18.80
CA GLY A 268 -4.66 -6.22 18.58
C GLY A 268 -4.32 -6.34 17.09
N THR A 269 -5.19 -6.99 16.32
CA THR A 269 -5.04 -7.14 14.87
C THR A 269 -5.08 -5.80 14.15
N ALA A 270 -5.98 -4.89 14.55
CA ALA A 270 -6.05 -3.53 14.00
C ALA A 270 -4.76 -2.75 14.26
N HIS A 271 -4.20 -2.80 15.48
CA HIS A 271 -2.92 -2.15 15.79
C HIS A 271 -1.76 -2.72 14.96
N THR A 272 -1.68 -4.05 14.83
CA THR A 272 -0.66 -4.70 13.99
C THR A 272 -0.80 -4.28 12.53
N LEU A 273 -2.02 -4.23 11.99
CA LEU A 273 -2.27 -3.81 10.61
C LEU A 273 -1.96 -2.33 10.37
N ILE A 274 -2.32 -1.45 11.30
CA ILE A 274 -1.98 -0.01 11.22
C ILE A 274 -0.45 0.15 11.16
N SER A 275 0.27 -0.48 12.08
CA SER A 275 1.73 -0.40 12.13
C SER A 275 2.38 -1.03 10.89
N ALA A 276 1.86 -2.16 10.40
CA ALA A 276 2.34 -2.78 9.17
C ALA A 276 2.07 -1.91 7.93
N CYS A 277 0.95 -1.19 7.87
CA CYS A 277 0.65 -0.24 6.79
C CYS A 277 1.59 0.98 6.84
N GLN A 278 1.80 1.57 8.03
CA GLN A 278 2.75 2.67 8.25
C GLN A 278 4.15 2.27 7.79
N ALA A 279 4.63 1.11 8.25
CA ALA A 279 5.94 0.60 7.86
C ALA A 279 6.01 0.32 6.36
N ALA A 280 4.98 -0.29 5.74
CA ALA A 280 4.94 -0.54 4.30
C ALA A 280 5.11 0.73 3.48
N LEU A 281 4.38 1.79 3.83
CA LEU A 281 4.47 3.08 3.12
C LEU A 281 5.83 3.73 3.31
N LEU A 282 6.39 3.68 4.53
CA LEU A 282 7.70 4.26 4.80
C LEU A 282 8.83 3.51 4.10
N PHE A 283 8.80 2.17 4.10
CA PHE A 283 9.71 1.35 3.30
C PHE A 283 9.57 1.62 1.80
N GLY A 284 8.33 1.73 1.31
CA GLY A 284 8.04 2.08 -0.08
C GLY A 284 8.65 3.41 -0.48
N TRP A 285 8.43 4.44 0.35
CA TRP A 285 9.01 5.77 0.19
C TRP A 285 10.53 5.71 0.11
N ARG A 286 11.18 5.10 1.11
CA ARG A 286 12.64 4.97 1.14
C ARG A 286 13.21 4.24 -0.07
N GLU A 287 12.58 3.14 -0.51
CA GLU A 287 13.06 2.38 -1.66
C GLU A 287 12.87 3.17 -2.97
N PHE A 288 11.80 3.96 -3.11
CA PHE A 288 11.69 4.92 -4.22
C PHE A 288 12.81 5.96 -4.20
N SER A 289 13.03 6.59 -3.04
CA SER A 289 14.14 7.51 -2.79
C SER A 289 15.51 6.90 -3.11
N SER A 290 15.64 5.58 -2.94
CA SER A 290 16.89 4.85 -3.15
C SER A 290 17.10 4.36 -4.57
N ALA A 291 16.28 4.80 -5.53
CA ALA A 291 16.23 4.29 -6.91
C ALA A 291 16.02 2.77 -7.00
N ARG A 292 15.40 2.17 -5.98
CA ARG A 292 15.00 0.76 -5.92
C ARG A 292 13.50 0.62 -6.16
N SER A 293 13.06 1.14 -7.31
CA SER A 293 11.64 1.33 -7.61
C SER A 293 10.83 0.04 -7.71
N LYS A 294 11.42 -1.13 -8.01
CA LYS A 294 10.71 -2.42 -7.97
C LYS A 294 10.37 -2.79 -6.54
N ARG A 295 11.31 -2.63 -5.62
CA ARG A 295 11.07 -2.88 -4.19
C ARG A 295 10.08 -1.87 -3.62
N GLY A 296 10.24 -0.58 -3.96
CA GLY A 296 9.28 0.46 -3.60
C GLY A 296 7.86 0.12 -4.07
N ALA A 297 7.70 -0.28 -5.34
CA ALA A 297 6.42 -0.72 -5.89
C ALA A 297 5.85 -1.97 -5.18
N ALA A 298 6.69 -2.92 -4.78
CA ALA A 298 6.24 -4.10 -4.03
C ALA A 298 5.75 -3.74 -2.61
N TYR A 299 6.44 -2.82 -1.92
CA TYR A 299 5.95 -2.29 -0.64
C TYR A 299 4.64 -1.53 -0.79
N MET A 300 4.47 -0.75 -1.88
CA MET A 300 3.18 -0.11 -2.20
C MET A 300 2.08 -1.14 -2.43
N ALA A 301 2.33 -2.16 -3.24
CA ALA A 301 1.37 -3.23 -3.49
C ALA A 301 1.00 -3.99 -2.19
N ALA A 302 1.98 -4.27 -1.33
CA ALA A 302 1.75 -4.88 -0.01
C ALA A 302 0.92 -3.95 0.89
N SER A 303 1.23 -2.64 0.91
CA SER A 303 0.45 -1.63 1.65
C SER A 303 -1.01 -1.63 1.22
N GLY A 304 -1.31 -1.68 -0.08
CA GLY A 304 -2.68 -1.79 -0.59
C GLY A 304 -3.42 -3.04 -0.11
N GLN A 305 -2.74 -4.20 -0.07
CA GLN A 305 -3.32 -5.44 0.47
C GLN A 305 -3.60 -5.35 1.98
N LEU A 306 -2.66 -4.78 2.74
CA LEU A 306 -2.81 -4.58 4.19
C LEU A 306 -3.92 -3.58 4.51
N LEU A 307 -3.99 -2.48 3.76
CA LEU A 307 -5.00 -1.45 3.92
C LEU A 307 -6.40 -1.99 3.60
N GLY A 308 -6.55 -2.81 2.56
CA GLY A 308 -7.83 -3.48 2.27
C GLY A 308 -8.31 -4.39 3.41
N ARG A 309 -7.38 -5.10 4.08
CA ARG A 309 -7.71 -5.88 5.29
C ARG A 309 -8.10 -4.98 6.46
N LEU A 310 -7.35 -3.91 6.68
CA LEU A 310 -7.63 -2.93 7.75
C LEU A 310 -9.00 -2.27 7.56
N GLN A 311 -9.37 -1.91 6.33
CA GLN A 311 -10.70 -1.39 5.99
C GLN A 311 -11.79 -2.41 6.29
N SER A 312 -11.58 -3.68 5.94
CA SER A 312 -12.53 -4.75 6.30
C SER A 312 -12.72 -4.91 7.81
N LEU A 313 -11.69 -4.63 8.61
CA LEU A 313 -11.82 -4.61 10.07
C LEU A 313 -12.57 -3.38 10.57
N CYS A 314 -12.30 -2.20 10.01
CA CYS A 314 -12.99 -0.95 10.40
C CYS A 314 -14.52 -1.08 10.26
N ASN A 315 -14.98 -1.85 9.27
CA ASN A 315 -16.42 -2.12 9.07
C ASN A 315 -17.02 -3.07 10.11
N ARG A 316 -16.20 -3.70 10.96
CA ARG A 316 -16.61 -4.74 11.91
C ARG A 316 -16.39 -4.38 13.37
N MET A 317 -15.63 -3.33 13.65
CA MET A 317 -15.32 -2.92 15.02
C MET A 317 -15.28 -1.40 15.14
N GLU A 318 -15.60 -0.92 16.34
CA GLU A 318 -15.44 0.50 16.67
C GLU A 318 -13.95 0.83 16.82
N MET A 319 -13.49 1.78 16.01
CA MET A 319 -12.13 2.31 16.05
C MET A 319 -12.09 3.61 16.84
N SER A 320 -11.00 3.87 17.56
CA SER A 320 -10.82 5.15 18.22
C SER A 320 -10.69 6.29 17.20
N ALA A 321 -11.02 7.51 17.59
CA ALA A 321 -10.86 8.69 16.72
C ALA A 321 -9.41 8.87 16.23
N GLU A 322 -8.43 8.54 17.08
CA GLU A 322 -7.01 8.54 16.73
C GLU A 322 -6.69 7.50 15.65
N GLN A 323 -7.17 6.26 15.81
CA GLN A 323 -6.98 5.20 14.82
C GLN A 323 -7.61 5.58 13.47
N LEU A 324 -8.83 6.09 13.47
CA LEU A 324 -9.52 6.55 12.26
C LEU A 324 -8.76 7.68 11.56
N SER A 325 -8.19 8.62 12.32
CA SER A 325 -7.35 9.69 11.79
C SER A 325 -6.11 9.12 11.08
N VAL A 326 -5.41 8.17 11.73
CA VAL A 326 -4.25 7.49 11.16
C VAL A 326 -4.64 6.72 9.89
N ILE A 327 -5.74 5.96 9.91
CA ILE A 327 -6.23 5.20 8.75
C ILE A 327 -6.55 6.12 7.57
N LYS A 328 -7.19 7.28 7.83
CA LYS A 328 -7.45 8.29 6.79
C LYS A 328 -6.15 8.85 6.20
N SER A 329 -5.16 9.13 7.04
CA SER A 329 -3.83 9.60 6.60
C SER A 329 -3.10 8.54 5.75
N LEU A 330 -3.11 7.28 6.18
CA LEU A 330 -2.53 6.16 5.42
C LEU A 330 -3.21 5.97 4.08
N SER A 331 -4.55 6.00 4.06
CA SER A 331 -5.34 5.85 2.83
C SER A 331 -5.07 6.98 1.85
N SER A 332 -4.99 8.22 2.34
CA SER A 332 -4.68 9.41 1.52
C SER A 332 -3.26 9.36 0.96
N THR A 333 -2.29 8.93 1.77
CA THR A 333 -0.89 8.77 1.34
C THR A 333 -0.77 7.68 0.28
N PHE A 334 -1.34 6.50 0.53
CA PHE A 334 -1.34 5.39 -0.42
C PHE A 334 -1.98 5.80 -1.76
N SER A 335 -3.09 6.52 -1.67
CA SER A 335 -3.83 7.07 -2.81
C SER A 335 -2.98 8.03 -3.64
N PHE A 336 -2.33 8.99 -2.99
CA PHE A 336 -1.45 9.96 -3.63
C PHE A 336 -0.27 9.28 -4.34
N MET A 337 0.41 8.34 -3.67
CA MET A 337 1.53 7.59 -4.26
C MET A 337 1.08 6.70 -5.42
N THR A 338 -0.12 6.13 -5.34
CA THR A 338 -0.72 5.35 -6.44
C THR A 338 -1.05 6.22 -7.64
N LEU A 339 -1.63 7.41 -7.41
CA LEU A 339 -1.93 8.38 -8.45
C LEU A 339 -0.65 8.86 -9.14
N TRP A 340 0.39 9.17 -8.38
CA TRP A 340 1.71 9.49 -8.92
C TRP A 340 2.27 8.36 -9.76
N ALA A 341 2.27 7.13 -9.25
CA ALA A 341 2.75 5.98 -10.02
C ALA A 341 1.98 5.85 -11.34
N PHE A 342 0.66 5.96 -11.32
CA PHE A 342 -0.19 5.77 -12.50
C PHE A 342 -0.02 6.91 -13.52
N SER A 343 0.10 8.15 -13.05
CA SER A 343 0.34 9.31 -13.91
C SER A 343 1.66 9.18 -14.66
N GLN A 344 2.65 8.50 -14.08
CA GLN A 344 3.96 8.27 -14.68
C GLN A 344 3.99 7.08 -15.64
N LEU A 345 3.11 6.09 -15.44
CA LEU A 345 3.01 4.90 -16.29
C LEU A 345 2.02 5.05 -17.45
N ASP A 346 1.40 6.23 -17.61
CA ASP A 346 0.30 6.48 -18.57
C ASP A 346 -0.83 5.45 -18.42
N ARG A 347 -1.17 5.13 -17.16
CA ARG A 347 -2.22 4.16 -16.83
C ARG A 347 -3.47 4.88 -16.40
N SER A 348 -4.61 4.44 -16.93
CA SER A 348 -5.91 4.95 -16.52
C SER A 348 -6.12 4.72 -15.02
N THR A 349 -6.44 5.80 -14.31
CA THR A 349 -6.92 5.76 -12.93
C THR A 349 -8.32 5.17 -12.82
N GLY A 350 -9.05 4.98 -13.93
CA GLY A 350 -10.38 4.34 -13.93
C GLY A 350 -10.37 2.91 -13.37
N ASN A 351 -9.22 2.22 -13.41
CA ASN A 351 -9.05 0.90 -12.79
C ASN A 351 -8.83 0.96 -11.27
N LEU A 352 -8.62 2.15 -10.68
CA LEU A 352 -8.45 2.33 -9.22
C LEU A 352 -9.79 2.27 -8.49
N GLY A 353 -10.90 2.63 -9.15
CA GLY A 353 -12.22 2.72 -8.53
C GLY A 353 -12.66 1.42 -7.85
N ALA A 354 -12.48 0.26 -8.48
CA ALA A 354 -12.97 -1.01 -7.93
C ALA A 354 -12.33 -1.43 -6.59
N GLY A 355 -11.13 -0.92 -6.25
CA GLY A 355 -10.45 -1.19 -4.98
C GLY A 355 -10.55 -0.05 -3.96
N TRP A 356 -10.74 1.19 -4.42
CA TRP A 356 -10.94 2.37 -3.57
C TRP A 356 -12.34 2.45 -2.97
N LEU A 357 -13.34 1.92 -3.69
CA LEU A 357 -14.76 1.94 -3.29
C LEU A 357 -15.09 1.17 -1.99
N GLY A 358 -14.13 0.50 -1.36
CA GLY A 358 -14.31 -0.07 -0.02
C GLY A 358 -14.53 0.98 1.09
N PHE A 359 -14.21 2.25 0.82
CA PHE A 359 -14.49 3.38 1.71
C PHE A 359 -15.89 3.98 1.54
N GLU A 360 -16.62 3.64 0.48
CA GLU A 360 -18.00 4.09 0.29
C GLU A 360 -18.87 2.95 -0.26
N VAL A 361 -19.66 2.36 0.63
CA VAL A 361 -20.95 1.79 0.24
C VAL A 361 -21.72 2.89 -0.52
N ASN A 362 -21.92 2.67 -1.83
CA ASN A 362 -22.71 3.47 -2.79
C ASN A 362 -22.02 4.61 -3.56
N ALA A 363 -20.97 4.36 -4.34
CA ALA A 363 -20.63 5.23 -5.48
C ALA A 363 -20.97 4.52 -6.81
N THR A 364 -22.01 5.04 -7.48
CA THR A 364 -22.52 4.51 -8.76
C THR A 364 -22.59 5.58 -9.86
N ARG A 365 -22.07 6.80 -9.65
CA ARG A 365 -22.21 7.91 -10.61
C ARG A 365 -20.99 8.86 -10.69
N SER A 366 -21.05 9.68 -11.75
CA SER A 366 -20.20 10.77 -12.31
C SER A 366 -19.30 11.61 -11.41
N ASP A 367 -19.27 11.35 -10.12
CA ASP A 367 -18.90 12.27 -9.08
C ASP A 367 -17.41 12.07 -8.74
N GLU A 368 -16.88 10.88 -8.98
CA GLU A 368 -15.44 10.56 -8.98
C GLU A 368 -14.69 11.25 -10.13
N VAL A 369 -15.37 11.47 -11.27
CA VAL A 369 -14.86 12.33 -12.35
C VAL A 369 -14.83 13.78 -11.87
N ILE A 370 -15.80 14.22 -11.05
CA ILE A 370 -15.81 15.56 -10.44
C ILE A 370 -14.73 15.70 -9.37
N ILE A 371 -14.42 14.67 -8.59
CA ILE A 371 -13.32 14.69 -7.61
C ILE A 371 -11.96 14.75 -8.32
N THR A 372 -11.80 13.95 -9.37
CA THR A 372 -10.59 13.97 -10.20
C THR A 372 -10.48 15.30 -10.95
N ASP A 373 -11.57 15.87 -11.47
CA ASP A 373 -11.63 17.19 -12.11
C ASP A 373 -11.43 18.33 -11.10
N ALA A 374 -11.94 18.21 -9.87
CA ALA A 374 -11.78 19.21 -8.81
C ALA A 374 -10.35 19.24 -8.29
N VAL A 375 -9.75 18.07 -8.00
CA VAL A 375 -8.33 17.96 -7.65
C VAL A 375 -7.48 18.45 -8.81
N THR A 376 -7.77 18.06 -10.06
CA THR A 376 -7.03 18.52 -11.24
C THR A 376 -7.15 20.03 -11.49
N ARG A 377 -8.32 20.64 -11.28
CA ARG A 377 -8.51 22.09 -11.36
C ARG A 377 -7.86 22.83 -10.20
N LEU A 378 -7.90 22.28 -8.99
CA LEU A 378 -7.17 22.80 -7.84
C LEU A 378 -5.68 22.89 -8.15
N CYS A 379 -5.14 21.78 -8.63
CA CYS A 379 -3.78 21.58 -9.08
C CYS A 379 -3.40 22.51 -10.25
N SER A 380 -4.27 22.67 -11.25
CA SER A 380 -4.03 23.55 -12.40
C SER A 380 -4.10 25.04 -12.05
N THR A 381 -5.00 25.46 -11.16
CA THR A 381 -5.12 26.85 -10.69
C THR A 381 -3.95 27.21 -9.78
N LEU A 382 -3.52 26.29 -8.92
CA LEU A 382 -2.30 26.43 -8.11
C LEU A 382 -1.04 26.54 -8.97
N LEU A 383 -0.98 25.89 -10.15
CA LEU A 383 0.18 25.96 -11.04
C LEU A 383 0.20 27.17 -11.97
N ASN A 384 -0.94 27.53 -12.56
CA ASN A 384 -1.00 28.62 -13.53
C ASN A 384 -0.85 30.00 -12.89
N ASN A 385 -1.07 30.12 -11.58
CA ASN A 385 -0.93 31.36 -10.83
C ASN A 385 0.30 31.38 -9.91
N HIS A 386 1.29 30.49 -10.13
CA HIS A 386 2.47 30.35 -9.27
C HIS A 386 3.81 30.76 -9.89
N PRO A 387 4.23 32.03 -9.76
CA PRO A 387 5.51 32.51 -10.28
C PRO A 387 6.75 31.83 -9.66
N ARG A 388 6.66 31.28 -8.43
CA ARG A 388 7.83 30.72 -7.72
C ARG A 388 8.25 29.29 -8.11
N ILE A 389 7.40 28.52 -8.79
CA ILE A 389 7.78 27.20 -9.36
C ILE A 389 8.52 27.43 -10.69
N LEU A 390 8.22 28.53 -11.36
CA LEU A 390 8.94 29.01 -12.54
C LEU A 390 10.23 29.79 -12.17
N SER A 391 10.32 30.38 -10.98
CA SER A 391 11.53 31.12 -10.57
C SER A 391 12.56 30.28 -9.80
N SER A 392 12.18 29.19 -9.10
CA SER A 392 13.18 28.29 -8.48
C SER A 392 13.98 27.48 -9.51
N THR A 393 13.53 27.44 -10.77
CA THR A 393 14.25 26.84 -11.90
C THR A 393 15.22 27.81 -12.58
N HIS A 394 15.21 29.11 -12.24
CA HIS A 394 16.16 30.11 -12.74
C HIS A 394 16.68 31.00 -11.60
N GLY A 395 17.93 30.70 -11.20
CA GLY A 395 18.73 31.29 -10.13
C GLY A 395 18.46 32.73 -9.66
N THR A 396 18.75 32.91 -8.36
CA THR A 396 19.00 34.16 -7.60
C THR A 396 17.82 35.12 -7.43
N ALA A 397 17.12 35.01 -6.30
CA ALA A 397 16.35 36.11 -5.73
C ALA A 397 16.38 36.08 -4.19
N SER A 398 17.48 36.59 -3.63
CA SER A 398 17.53 37.03 -2.23
C SER A 398 16.81 38.38 -2.11
N GLY A 399 15.68 38.41 -1.41
CA GLY A 399 14.99 39.65 -1.04
C GLY A 399 13.55 39.72 -1.53
N LEU A 400 12.62 39.09 -0.82
CA LEU A 400 11.20 39.42 -0.88
C LEU A 400 10.65 39.42 0.55
N ASP A 401 10.15 40.59 0.99
CA ASP A 401 9.57 40.80 2.31
C ASP A 401 8.32 39.93 2.56
N GLY A 402 8.15 39.48 3.80
CA GLY A 402 7.11 38.53 4.23
C GLY A 402 5.66 38.98 3.96
N GLU A 403 5.40 40.29 3.83
CA GLU A 403 4.08 40.82 3.50
C GLU A 403 3.57 40.37 2.12
N ASN A 404 4.48 40.26 1.13
CA ASN A 404 4.11 39.81 -0.22
C ASN A 404 3.73 38.32 -0.23
N MET A 405 4.32 37.52 0.66
CA MET A 405 4.01 36.09 0.78
C MET A 405 2.64 35.86 1.43
N MET A 406 2.27 36.67 2.42
CA MET A 406 0.96 36.62 3.08
C MET A 406 -0.17 37.05 2.14
N GLN A 407 -0.01 38.15 1.41
CA GLN A 407 -1.00 38.58 0.40
C GLN A 407 -1.19 37.54 -0.72
N TYR A 408 -0.11 36.84 -1.07
CA TYR A 408 -0.12 35.79 -2.07
C TYR A 408 -0.81 34.51 -1.60
N THR A 409 -0.54 34.05 -0.38
CA THR A 409 -1.27 32.93 0.25
C THR A 409 -2.76 33.25 0.39
N GLN A 410 -3.10 34.50 0.71
CA GLN A 410 -4.48 34.97 0.79
C GLN A 410 -5.17 34.97 -0.59
N ALA A 411 -4.48 35.35 -1.67
CA ALA A 411 -5.02 35.30 -3.03
C ALA A 411 -5.30 33.86 -3.51
N VAL A 412 -4.40 32.92 -3.22
CA VAL A 412 -4.57 31.50 -3.52
C VAL A 412 -5.73 30.91 -2.72
N ALA A 413 -5.80 31.21 -1.42
CA ALA A 413 -6.91 30.79 -0.56
C ALA A 413 -8.26 31.32 -1.09
N MET A 414 -8.33 32.56 -1.58
CA MET A 414 -9.54 33.16 -2.15
C MET A 414 -9.98 32.55 -3.50
N GLN A 415 -9.03 32.12 -4.34
CA GLN A 415 -9.35 31.39 -5.58
C GLN A 415 -9.82 29.95 -5.30
N LEU A 416 -9.20 29.28 -4.33
CA LEU A 416 -9.66 27.98 -3.85
C LEU A 416 -11.06 28.08 -3.22
N TYR A 417 -11.31 29.16 -2.47
CA TYR A 417 -12.59 29.46 -1.84
C TYR A 417 -13.72 29.65 -2.86
N THR A 418 -13.46 30.26 -4.02
CA THR A 418 -14.49 30.45 -5.07
C THR A 418 -14.88 29.14 -5.76
N HIS A 419 -13.95 28.18 -5.88
CA HIS A 419 -14.26 26.83 -6.35
C HIS A 419 -15.01 25.99 -5.30
N ILE A 420 -14.61 26.10 -4.04
CA ILE A 420 -15.32 25.51 -2.89
C ILE A 420 -16.74 26.10 -2.79
N ALA A 421 -16.90 27.41 -2.98
CA ALA A 421 -18.19 28.10 -3.00
C ALA A 421 -19.05 27.72 -4.21
N SER A 422 -18.43 27.42 -5.36
CA SER A 422 -19.15 26.90 -6.54
C SER A 422 -19.68 25.48 -6.31
N ALA A 423 -18.93 24.63 -5.58
CA ALA A 423 -19.43 23.33 -5.11
C ALA A 423 -20.55 23.48 -4.06
N LYS A 424 -20.45 24.49 -3.18
CA LYS A 424 -21.50 24.88 -2.21
C LYS A 424 -22.75 25.47 -2.87
N LEU A 425 -22.62 26.14 -4.01
CA LEU A 425 -23.74 26.64 -4.80
C LEU A 425 -24.47 25.51 -5.54
N ALA A 426 -23.77 24.43 -5.91
CA ALA A 426 -24.40 23.20 -6.38
C ALA A 426 -25.20 22.52 -5.26
N GLU A 427 -24.74 22.60 -4.00
CA GLU A 427 -25.46 22.14 -2.79
C GLU A 427 -26.84 22.81 -2.62
N ASN A 428 -26.99 24.06 -3.08
CA ASN A 428 -28.25 24.80 -3.05
C ASN A 428 -29.22 24.44 -4.20
N GLY A 429 -28.78 23.61 -5.15
CA GLY A 429 -29.60 23.08 -6.24
C GLY A 429 -29.94 21.61 -6.01
N GLU A 430 -31.08 21.34 -5.36
CA GLU A 430 -31.75 20.02 -5.26
C GLU A 430 -30.85 18.79 -5.00
N LEU A 431 -29.84 18.92 -4.15
CA LEU A 431 -29.08 17.76 -3.66
C LEU A 431 -29.74 17.20 -2.39
N THR A 432 -30.07 15.90 -2.43
CA THR A 432 -30.63 15.15 -1.30
C THR A 432 -29.72 15.21 -0.05
N ASP A 433 -30.27 15.04 1.17
CA ASP A 433 -29.52 15.16 2.44
C ASP A 433 -28.24 14.30 2.50
N GLU A 434 -28.23 13.10 1.90
CA GLU A 434 -27.02 12.25 1.83
C GLU A 434 -25.90 12.83 0.96
N SER A 435 -26.25 13.54 -0.12
CA SER A 435 -25.27 14.18 -1.00
C SER A 435 -24.67 15.46 -0.41
N SER A 436 -25.37 16.15 0.50
CA SER A 436 -24.80 17.27 1.26
C SER A 436 -23.72 16.79 2.23
N GLU A 437 -23.94 15.68 2.94
CA GLU A 437 -22.96 15.17 3.91
C GLU A 437 -21.67 14.67 3.21
N ARG A 438 -21.80 14.00 2.06
CA ARG A 438 -20.65 13.58 1.25
C ARG A 438 -19.91 14.76 0.63
N THR A 439 -20.62 15.79 0.18
CA THR A 439 -20.02 17.04 -0.31
C THR A 439 -19.25 17.75 0.81
N LYS A 440 -19.76 17.77 2.05
CA LYS A 440 -19.05 18.29 3.22
C LYS A 440 -17.78 17.51 3.52
N GLN A 441 -17.84 16.18 3.51
CA GLN A 441 -16.66 15.32 3.72
C GLN A 441 -15.61 15.52 2.62
N LEU A 442 -16.04 15.71 1.37
CA LEU A 442 -15.16 16.02 0.25
C LEU A 442 -14.49 17.39 0.41
N LEU A 443 -15.26 18.41 0.80
CA LEU A 443 -14.74 19.75 1.09
C LEU A 443 -13.78 19.76 2.28
N GLU A 444 -14.01 18.92 3.29
CA GLU A 444 -13.05 18.68 4.37
C GLU A 444 -11.77 18.01 3.85
N GLY A 445 -11.87 17.03 2.96
CA GLY A 445 -10.70 16.39 2.33
C GLY A 445 -9.85 17.37 1.52
N VAL A 446 -10.49 18.20 0.69
CA VAL A 446 -9.82 19.26 -0.08
C VAL A 446 -9.19 20.29 0.87
N ARG A 447 -9.89 20.69 1.95
CA ARG A 447 -9.34 21.55 2.99
C ARG A 447 -8.12 20.94 3.66
N TRP A 448 -8.13 19.64 3.98
CA TRP A 448 -6.98 18.94 4.54
C TRP A 448 -5.80 18.91 3.57
N CYS A 449 -6.03 18.64 2.29
CA CYS A 449 -4.97 18.71 1.27
C CYS A 449 -4.38 20.11 1.16
N ILE A 450 -5.21 21.16 1.16
CA ILE A 450 -4.76 22.57 1.16
C ILE A 450 -3.96 22.87 2.44
N CYS A 451 -4.45 22.47 3.61
CA CYS A 451 -3.75 22.65 4.88
C CYS A 451 -2.41 21.94 4.89
N LEU A 452 -2.32 20.70 4.39
CA LEU A 452 -1.06 19.97 4.27
C LEU A 452 -0.08 20.67 3.32
N ILE A 453 -0.57 21.19 2.19
CA ILE A 453 0.24 21.99 1.24
C ILE A 453 0.74 23.27 1.94
N LEU A 454 -0.12 24.00 2.65
CA LEU A 454 0.23 25.24 3.34
C LEU A 454 1.18 25.01 4.53
N LEU A 455 0.99 23.93 5.29
CA LEU A 455 1.88 23.53 6.38
C LEU A 455 3.25 23.13 5.85
N SER A 456 3.31 22.43 4.72
CA SER A 456 4.59 22.08 4.06
C SER A 456 5.31 23.28 3.44
N ALA A 457 4.58 24.36 3.13
CA ALA A 457 5.15 25.61 2.59
C ALA A 457 5.65 26.57 3.68
N GLY A 458 5.33 26.32 4.95
CA GLY A 458 5.75 27.14 6.08
C GLY A 458 7.06 26.66 6.69
N GLN A 459 8.21 27.08 6.12
CA GLN A 459 9.45 27.11 6.89
C GLN A 459 9.43 28.25 7.91
N GLU A 460 10.02 27.94 9.06
CA GLU A 460 10.20 28.72 10.30
C GLU A 460 10.00 30.24 10.17
N GLY A 461 8.91 30.77 10.75
CA GLY A 461 8.86 32.19 11.11
C GLY A 461 7.55 32.95 10.95
N PHE A 462 6.44 32.35 10.51
CA PHE A 462 5.20 33.12 10.34
C PHE A 462 3.94 32.48 10.95
N LEU A 463 3.36 33.27 11.87
CA LEU A 463 2.07 33.20 12.59
C LEU A 463 1.73 31.88 13.31
N PRO A 464 1.44 31.91 14.63
CA PRO A 464 0.98 30.72 15.35
C PRO A 464 -0.32 30.17 14.73
N LEU A 465 -0.39 28.83 14.60
CA LEU A 465 -1.55 28.03 14.12
C LEU A 465 -2.95 28.62 14.42
N PRO A 466 -3.23 29.14 15.64
CA PRO A 466 -4.53 29.74 15.95
C PRO A 466 -4.94 30.91 15.05
N GLU A 467 -4.00 31.71 14.53
CA GLU A 467 -4.30 32.93 13.77
C GLU A 467 -4.59 32.62 12.30
N VAL A 468 -3.88 31.66 11.70
CA VAL A 468 -4.22 31.10 10.38
C VAL A 468 -5.58 30.40 10.43
N GLY A 469 -5.84 29.66 11.51
CA GLY A 469 -7.15 29.06 11.77
C GLY A 469 -8.27 30.10 11.89
N GLN A 470 -8.04 31.22 12.58
CA GLN A 470 -9.02 32.30 12.72
C GLN A 470 -9.26 33.08 11.42
N GLU A 471 -8.23 33.34 10.61
CA GLU A 471 -8.41 34.00 9.31
C GLU A 471 -9.12 33.09 8.30
N LEU A 472 -8.81 31.79 8.27
CA LEU A 472 -9.57 30.82 7.47
C LEU A 472 -11.02 30.69 7.98
N LEU A 473 -11.26 30.81 9.29
CA LEU A 473 -12.61 30.86 9.86
C LEU A 473 -13.37 32.12 9.41
N LYS A 474 -12.74 33.30 9.46
CA LYS A 474 -13.32 34.57 8.98
C LYS A 474 -13.63 34.55 7.49
N ILE A 475 -12.77 33.95 6.68
CA ILE A 475 -13.01 33.75 5.25
C ILE A 475 -14.19 32.79 5.03
N SER A 476 -14.31 31.73 5.85
CA SER A 476 -15.43 30.78 5.74
C SER A 476 -16.79 31.30 6.22
N GLN A 477 -16.78 32.37 7.01
CA GLN A 477 -17.98 33.05 7.53
C GLN A 477 -18.46 34.19 6.60
N ARG A 478 -17.70 34.52 5.55
CA ARG A 478 -18.08 35.42 4.45
C ARG A 478 -18.51 34.62 3.24
#